data_AF-A0A376MSB9-F1
#
_entry.id   AF-A0A376MSB9-F1
#
_cell.length_a   1.000
_cell.length_b   1.000
_cell.length_c   1.000
_cell.angle_alpha   90.00
_cell.angle_beta   90.00
_cell.angle_gamma   90.00
#
_symmetry.space_group_name_H-M   'P 1'
#
loop_
_entity.id
_entity.type
_entity.pdbx_description
1 polymer ?
#
loop_
_entity_poly.entity_id
_entity_poly.type
_entity_poly.pdbx_seq_one_letter_code
_entity_poly.pdbx_strand_id
1 'polypeptide(L)' 'MWIDKAETWALADYYGKLDLVRNETLTCYNGIKGDGCGHCAACNLRANGLNHYLADKPTVMAAMKQKTGLR' A
#
# COMPACT_ATOMS: atom_id res chain seq x y z
N MET A 1 3.84 16.35 -1.52
CA MET A 1 3.19 15.15 -2.10
C MET A 1 2.49 14.41 -0.98
N TRP A 2 1.17 14.28 -1.06
CA TRP A 2 0.34 13.53 -0.12
C TRP A 2 -0.46 12.51 -0.92
N ILE A 3 -0.09 11.24 -0.76
CA ILE A 3 -0.79 10.10 -1.33
C ILE A 3 -1.39 9.27 -0.19
N ASP A 4 -2.54 8.66 -0.43
CA ASP A 4 -3.18 7.80 0.56
C ASP A 4 -2.52 6.41 0.62
N LYS A 5 -3.07 5.49 1.43
CA LYS A 5 -2.47 4.16 1.61
C LYS A 5 -2.62 3.28 0.37
N ALA A 6 -3.71 3.40 -0.39
CA ALA A 6 -3.91 2.64 -1.63
C ALA A 6 -2.95 3.14 -2.72
N GLU A 7 -2.77 4.45 -2.83
CA GLU A 7 -1.81 5.07 -3.73
C GLU A 7 -0.36 4.74 -3.34
N THR A 8 -0.07 4.59 -2.04
CA THR A 8 1.23 4.08 -1.58
C THR A 8 1.49 2.65 -2.08
N TRP A 9 0.46 1.80 -2.11
CA TRP A 9 0.58 0.45 -2.69
C TRP A 9 0.78 0.49 -4.20
N ALA A 10 0.05 1.36 -4.90
CA ALA A 10 0.24 1.57 -6.33
C ALA A 10 1.67 2.04 -6.65
N LEU A 11 2.28 2.88 -5.81
CA LEU A 11 3.66 3.31 -5.98
C LEU A 11 4.66 2.15 -5.83
N ALA A 12 4.43 1.24 -4.88
CA ALA A 12 5.25 0.03 -4.74
C ALA A 12 5.11 -0.90 -5.97
N ASP A 13 3.88 -1.04 -6.49
CA ASP A 13 3.61 -1.86 -7.69
C ASP A 13 4.21 -1.23 -8.96
N TYR A 14 4.17 0.10 -9.08
CA TYR A 14 4.80 0.84 -10.20
C TYR A 14 6.28 0.50 -10.39
N TYR A 15 7.02 0.31 -9.29
CA TYR A 15 8.43 -0.08 -9.32
C TYR A 15 8.65 -1.61 -9.30
N GLY A 16 7.59 -2.41 -9.41
CA GLY A 16 7.66 -3.88 -9.37
C GLY A 16 8.13 -4.42 -8.01
N LYS A 17 7.87 -3.69 -6.91
CA LYS A 17 8.27 -4.05 -5.53
C LYS A 17 7.08 -4.33 -4.62
N LEU A 18 5.88 -4.55 -5.17
CA LEU A 18 4.67 -4.81 -4.39
C LEU A 18 4.86 -5.96 -3.39
N ASP A 19 5.34 -7.12 -3.86
CA ASP A 19 5.51 -8.30 -3.00
C ASP A 19 6.57 -8.10 -1.93
N LEU A 20 7.67 -7.42 -2.27
CA LEU A 20 8.72 -7.09 -1.31
C LEU A 20 8.17 -6.18 -0.21
N VAL A 21 7.47 -5.10 -0.58
CA VAL A 21 6.86 -4.20 0.39
C VAL A 21 5.81 -4.95 1.21
N ARG A 22 5.00 -5.80 0.59
CA ARG A 22 3.94 -6.53 1.28
C ARG A 22 4.49 -7.48 2.33
N ASN A 23 5.47 -8.31 1.98
CA ASN A 23 5.90 -9.44 2.79
C ASN A 23 7.10 -9.12 3.69
N GLU A 24 7.99 -8.22 3.25
CA GLU A 24 9.28 -8.02 3.92
C GLU A 24 9.34 -6.79 4.84
N THR A 25 8.29 -5.97 4.90
CA THR A 25 8.27 -4.77 5.75
C THR A 25 7.50 -4.99 7.05
N LEU A 26 7.82 -4.19 8.07
CA LEU A 26 7.12 -4.17 9.36
C LEU A 26 6.33 -2.86 9.48
N THR A 27 5.01 -2.98 9.55
CA THR A 27 4.10 -1.87 9.88
C THR A 27 3.31 -2.14 11.16
N CYS A 28 3.18 -3.41 11.55
CA CYS A 28 2.43 -3.82 12.73
C CYS A 28 3.04 -3.25 14.01
N TYR A 29 2.20 -2.68 14.87
CA TYR A 29 2.61 -2.21 16.20
C TYR A 29 3.09 -3.34 17.13
N ASN A 30 2.76 -4.58 16.82
CA ASN A 30 3.13 -5.76 17.60
C ASN A 30 4.33 -6.53 16.99
N GLY A 31 5.09 -5.92 16.07
CA GLY A 31 6.34 -6.51 15.58
C GLY A 31 6.19 -7.63 14.53
N ILE A 32 4.97 -7.91 14.05
CA ILE A 32 4.73 -8.95 13.03
C ILE A 32 4.93 -8.37 11.62
N LYS A 33 5.88 -8.92 10.86
CA LYS A 33 6.13 -8.56 9.45
C LYS A 33 4.94 -8.91 8.55
N GLY A 34 4.92 -8.35 7.35
CA GLY A 34 3.96 -8.73 6.33
C GLY A 34 2.60 -8.07 6.50
N ASP A 35 1.55 -8.89 6.49
CA ASP A 35 0.16 -8.47 6.77
C ASP A 35 -0.06 -8.14 8.26
N GLY A 36 0.87 -8.53 9.13
CA GLY A 36 0.89 -8.16 10.55
C GLY A 36 -0.13 -8.92 11.41
N CYS A 37 -0.48 -8.37 12.57
CA CYS A 37 -1.40 -9.01 13.53
C CYS A 37 -2.87 -8.91 13.15
N GLY A 38 -3.24 -8.07 12.17
CA GLY A 38 -4.62 -7.90 11.70
C GLY A 38 -5.60 -7.20 12.66
N HIS A 39 -5.17 -6.81 13.87
CA HIS A 39 -6.07 -6.20 14.87
C HIS A 39 -5.55 -4.86 15.44
N CYS A 40 -4.37 -4.39 15.03
CA CYS A 40 -3.89 -3.06 15.42
C CYS A 40 -4.24 -2.00 14.36
N ALA A 41 -4.32 -0.73 14.76
CA ALA A 41 -4.72 0.36 13.86
C ALA A 41 -3.82 0.48 12.61
N ALA A 42 -2.50 0.25 12.75
CA ALA A 42 -1.58 0.27 11.62
C ALA A 42 -1.84 -0.86 10.61
N CYS A 43 -2.16 -2.07 11.10
CA CYS A 43 -2.52 -3.20 10.23
C CYS A 43 -3.82 -2.90 9.48
N ASN A 44 -4.84 -2.37 10.18
CA ASN A 44 -6.13 -2.04 9.56
C ASN A 44 -5.97 -1.01 8.45
N LEU A 45 -5.23 0.08 8.69
CA LEU A 45 -4.98 1.10 7.66
C LEU A 45 -4.24 0.52 6.46
N ARG A 46 -3.19 -0.28 6.70
CA ARG A 46 -2.38 -0.92 5.65
C ARG A 46 -3.20 -1.90 4.81
N ALA A 47 -3.99 -2.74 5.46
CA ALA A 47 -4.87 -3.73 4.81
C ALA A 47 -5.98 -3.05 4.01
N ASN A 48 -6.64 -2.02 4.56
CA ASN A 48 -7.67 -1.25 3.85
C ASN A 48 -7.10 -0.60 2.58
N GLY A 49 -5.91 -0.02 2.67
CA GLY A 49 -5.22 0.53 1.50
C GLY A 49 -4.92 -0.54 0.44
N LEU A 50 -4.47 -1.73 0.86
CA LEU A 50 -4.16 -2.82 -0.07
C LEU A 50 -5.43 -3.32 -0.75
N ASN A 51 -6.50 -3.52 0.02
CA ASN A 51 -7.77 -4.00 -0.50
C ASN A 51 -8.37 -3.00 -1.51
N HIS A 52 -8.32 -1.70 -1.20
CA HIS A 52 -8.75 -0.65 -2.13
C HIS A 52 -7.92 -0.67 -3.42
N TYR A 53 -6.58 -0.75 -3.30
CA TYR A 53 -5.71 -0.84 -4.47
C TYR A 53 -6.01 -2.06 -5.34
N LEU A 54 -6.20 -3.24 -4.74
CA LEU A 54 -6.47 -4.48 -5.47
C LEU A 54 -7.87 -4.49 -6.12
N ALA A 55 -8.85 -3.84 -5.50
CA ALA A 55 -10.21 -3.76 -6.02
C ALA A 55 -10.30 -2.92 -7.31
N ASP A 56 -9.49 -1.87 -7.43
CA ASP A 56 -9.43 -1.01 -8.63
C ASP A 56 -8.01 -0.49 -8.89
N LYS A 57 -7.13 -1.41 -9.32
CA LYS A 57 -5.72 -1.07 -9.65
C LYS A 57 -5.60 0.06 -10.68
N PRO A 58 -6.32 0.04 -11.82
CA PRO A 58 -6.15 1.07 -12.85
C PRO A 58 -6.46 2.48 -12.33
N THR A 59 -7.57 2.66 -11.61
CA THR A 59 -7.97 3.98 -11.10
C THR A 59 -6.99 4.49 -10.05
N VAL A 60 -6.60 3.66 -9.09
CA VAL A 60 -5.66 4.06 -8.02
C VAL A 60 -4.27 4.35 -8.60
N MET A 61 -3.81 3.58 -9.58
CA MET A 61 -2.53 3.82 -10.27
C MET A 61 -2.55 5.16 -11.03
N ALA A 62 -3.65 5.50 -11.71
CA ALA A 62 -3.78 6.78 -12.41
C ALA A 62 -3.76 7.96 -11.44
N ALA A 63 -4.51 7.88 -10.34
CA ALA A 63 -4.53 8.91 -9.29
C ALA A 63 -3.14 9.10 -8.64
N MET A 64 -2.47 7.99 -8.33
CA MET A 64 -1.10 8.02 -7.81
C MET A 64 -0.15 8.72 -8.79
N LYS A 65 -0.16 8.36 -10.08
CA LYS A 65 0.69 9.00 -11.11
C LYS A 65 0.42 10.50 -11.22
N GLN A 66 -0.85 10.92 -11.23
CA GLN A 66 -1.23 12.33 -11.27
C GLN A 66 -0.65 13.11 -10.07
N LYS A 67 -0.76 12.56 -8.85
CA LYS A 67 -0.30 13.22 -7.62
C LYS A 67 1.22 13.21 -7.45
N THR A 68 1.91 12.23 -8.04
CA THR A 68 3.37 12.05 -7.94
C THR A 68 4.14 12.62 -9.15
N GLY A 69 3.46 12.95 -10.25
CA GLY A 69 4.08 13.42 -11.49
C GLY A 69 4.77 12.33 -12.31
N LEU A 70 4.54 11.06 -11.97
CA LEU A 70 5.09 9.89 -12.66
C LEU A 70 4.31 9.59 -13.96
N ARG A 71 5.00 9.02 -14.94
CA ARG A 71 4.43 8.61 -16.23
C ARG A 71 4.01 7.14 -16.23
#